data_AF-A0A382CRA4-F1
#
_entry.id   AF-A0A382CRA4-F1
#
_cell.length_a   1.000
_cell.length_b   1.000
_cell.length_c   1.000
_cell.angle_alpha   90.00
_cell.angle_beta   90.00
_cell.angle_gamma   90.00
#
_symmetry.space_group_name_H-M   'P 1'
#
loop_
_entity.id
_entity.type
_entity.pdbx_description
1 polymer ?
#
loop_
_entity_poly.entity_id
_entity_poly.type
_entity_poly.pdbx_seq_one_letter_code
_entity_poly.pdbx_strand_id
1 'polypeptide(L)' 'MSWIEEARNDLPPVISVMSINQRAMEAVQGMNAGVTFGSSALTRVQEECIAAAVSATNHCRF' A
#
# COMPACT_ATOMS: atom_id res chain seq x y z
N MET A 1 -5.09 15.50 15.99
CA MET A 1 -4.47 15.42 17.33
C MET A 1 -3.51 16.60 17.47
N SER A 2 -3.53 17.32 18.60
CA SER A 2 -2.93 18.67 18.75
C SER A 2 -1.40 18.77 18.75
N TRP A 3 -0.67 17.67 18.51
CA TRP A 3 0.80 17.61 18.60
C TRP A 3 1.47 16.97 17.38
N ILE A 4 0.69 16.52 16.38
CA ILE A 4 1.20 15.99 15.12
C ILE A 4 0.97 17.07 14.07
N GLU A 5 2.02 17.71 13.59
CA GLU A 5 1.95 18.50 12.36
C GLU A 5 1.77 17.54 11.18
N GLU A 6 0.60 17.59 10.53
CA GLU A 6 0.40 16.94 9.23
C GLU A 6 1.24 17.70 8.19
N ALA A 7 2.44 17.19 7.92
CA ALA A 7 3.25 17.66 6.82
C ALA A 7 2.51 17.36 5.52
N ARG A 8 1.99 18.41 4.87
CA ARG A 8 1.31 18.31 3.59
C ARG A 8 2.35 17.91 2.53
N ASN A 9 2.33 16.65 2.11
CA ASN A 9 3.23 16.10 1.09
C ASN A 9 2.40 15.66 -0.13
N ASP A 10 3.00 15.71 -1.32
CA ASP A 10 2.35 15.31 -2.57
C ASP A 10 2.37 13.78 -2.79
N LEU A 11 2.43 13.01 -1.70
CA LEU A 11 2.50 11.55 -1.73
C LEU A 11 1.09 10.95 -1.67
N PRO A 12 0.84 9.81 -2.33
CA PRO A 12 -0.39 9.06 -2.11
C PRO A 12 -0.60 8.75 -0.62
N PRO A 13 -1.85 8.75 -0.11
CA PRO A 13 -2.12 8.59 1.32
C PRO A 13 -1.43 7.38 1.97
N VAL A 14 -1.38 6.24 1.26
CA VAL A 14 -0.71 5.02 1.74
C VAL A 14 0.80 5.21 1.94
N ILE A 15 1.46 5.99 1.09
CA ILE A 15 2.90 6.27 1.20
C ILE A 15 3.14 7.35 2.26
N SER A 16 2.27 8.36 2.33
CA SER A 16 2.35 9.44 3.31
C SER A 16 2.31 8.90 4.75
N VAL A 17 1.34 8.05 5.08
CA VAL A 17 1.25 7.46 6.44
C VAL A 17 2.42 6.53 6.75
N MET A 18 2.93 5.79 5.76
CA MET A 18 4.07 4.88 5.96
C MET A 18 5.40 5.62 6.12
N SER A 19 5.53 6.82 5.56
CA SER A 19 6.76 7.63 5.62
C SER A 19 7.19 8.02 7.04
N ILE A 20 6.29 7.91 8.04
CA ILE A 20 6.60 8.07 9.47
C ILE A 20 7.69 7.09 9.91
N ASN A 21 7.77 5.91 9.29
CA ASN A 21 8.80 4.92 9.54
C ASN A 21 9.39 4.39 8.22
N GLN A 22 10.55 4.93 7.86
CA GLN A 22 11.22 4.61 6.60
C GLN A 22 11.50 3.11 6.41
N ARG A 23 11.96 2.41 7.47
CA ARG A 23 12.24 0.96 7.37
C ARG A 23 10.99 0.15 7.09
N ALA A 24 9.88 0.49 7.74
CA ALA A 24 8.60 -0.17 7.52
C ALA A 24 8.08 0.10 6.10
N MET A 25 8.21 1.35 5.63
CA MET A 25 7.84 1.75 4.28
C MET A 25 8.63 0.98 3.22
N GLU A 26 9.97 0.93 3.34
CA GLU A 26 10.83 0.20 2.40
C GLU A 26 10.51 -1.30 2.38
N ALA A 27 10.24 -1.91 3.54
CA ALA A 27 9.83 -3.31 3.62
C ALA A 27 8.49 -3.57 2.92
N VAL A 28 7.49 -2.70 3.12
CA VAL A 28 6.18 -2.83 2.46
C VAL A 28 6.31 -2.62 0.95
N GLN A 29 7.10 -1.64 0.50
CA GLN A 29 7.36 -1.42 -0.93
C GLN A 29 8.04 -2.62 -1.58
N GLY A 30 9.09 -3.16 -0.94
CA GLY A 30 9.80 -4.34 -1.43
C GLY A 30 8.90 -5.57 -1.51
N MET A 31 8.07 -5.80 -0.49
CA MET A 31 7.06 -6.85 -0.52
C MET A 31 6.07 -6.64 -1.68
N ASN A 32 5.50 -5.45 -1.81
CA ASN A 32 4.50 -5.14 -2.84
C ASN A 32 5.08 -5.34 -4.25
N ALA A 33 6.30 -4.89 -4.49
CA ALA A 33 7.00 -5.09 -5.77
C ALA A 33 7.26 -6.57 -6.07
N GLY A 34 7.50 -7.40 -5.05
CA GLY A 34 7.72 -8.85 -5.22
C GLY A 34 6.45 -9.65 -5.48
N VAL A 35 5.28 -9.16 -5.05
CA VAL A 35 4.00 -9.87 -5.17
C VAL A 35 3.06 -9.30 -6.24
N THR A 36 3.33 -8.10 -6.75
CA THR A 36 2.52 -7.43 -7.79
C THR A 36 3.40 -6.94 -8.94
N PHE A 37 2.78 -6.34 -9.96
CA PHE A 37 3.48 -5.69 -11.08
C PHE A 37 4.36 -6.65 -11.91
N GLY A 38 3.93 -7.90 -12.06
CA GLY A 38 4.60 -8.87 -12.95
C GLY A 38 5.76 -9.63 -12.33
N SER A 39 6.02 -9.44 -11.03
CA SER A 39 6.91 -10.33 -10.26
C SER A 39 6.20 -11.62 -9.82
N SER A 40 4.86 -11.67 -9.90
CA SER A 40 4.07 -12.86 -9.61
C SER A 40 3.86 -13.73 -10.86
N ALA A 41 3.43 -14.98 -10.66
CA ALA A 41 3.00 -15.86 -11.76
C ALA A 41 1.61 -15.50 -12.31
N LEU A 42 0.93 -14.51 -11.73
CA LEU A 42 -0.41 -14.08 -12.11
C LEU A 42 -0.36 -12.91 -13.09
N THR A 43 -1.41 -12.79 -13.89
CA THR A 43 -1.62 -11.59 -14.69
C THR A 43 -2.02 -10.42 -13.79
N ARG A 44 -1.74 -9.19 -14.24
CA ARG A 44 -2.13 -7.97 -13.51
C ARG A 44 -3.61 -7.93 -13.14
N VAL A 45 -4.49 -8.42 -14.02
CA VAL A 45 -5.93 -8.49 -13.77
C VAL A 45 -6.24 -9.45 -12.62
N GLN A 46 -5.60 -10.61 -12.58
CA GLN A 46 -5.78 -11.58 -11.50
C GLN A 46 -5.28 -11.05 -10.16
N GLU A 47 -4.11 -10.39 -10.14
CA GLU A 47 -3.56 -9.74 -8.94
C GLU A 47 -4.57 -8.75 -8.34
N GLU A 48 -5.10 -7.84 -9.18
CA GLU A 48 -6.03 -6.81 -8.75
C GLU A 48 -7.41 -7.38 -8.37
N CYS A 49 -7.89 -8.43 -9.05
CA CYS A 49 -9.11 -9.12 -8.65
C CYS A 49 -8.99 -9.72 -7.24
N ILE A 50 -7.85 -10.35 -6.92
CA ILE A 50 -7.60 -10.88 -5.57
C ILE A 50 -7.53 -9.74 -4.57
N ALA A 51 -6.78 -8.68 -4.86
CA ALA A 51 -6.65 -7.51 -3.99
C ALA A 51 -8.03 -6.87 -3.68
N ALA A 52 -8.88 -6.70 -4.70
CA ALA A 52 -10.22 -6.14 -4.55
C ALA A 52 -11.14 -7.06 -3.72
N ALA A 53 -11.14 -8.37 -4.01
CA ALA A 53 -11.97 -9.33 -3.29
C ALA A 53 -11.61 -9.42 -1.79
N VAL A 54 -10.30 -9.47 -1.49
CA VAL A 54 -9.81 -9.50 -0.11
C VAL A 54 -10.09 -8.17 0.61
N SER A 55 -9.92 -7.04 -0.07
CA SER A 55 -10.23 -5.72 0.49
C SER A 55 -11.72 -5.58 0.82
N ALA A 56 -12.60 -6.01 -0.08
CA ALA A 56 -14.05 -6.01 0.15
C ALA A 56 -14.44 -6.91 1.34
N THR A 57 -13.83 -8.10 1.43
CA THR A 57 -14.05 -9.04 2.55
C THR A 57 -13.63 -8.45 3.89
N ASN A 58 -12.57 -7.65 3.92
CA ASN A 58 -12.07 -6.99 5.12
C ASN A 58 -12.68 -5.60 5.36
N HIS A 59 -13.67 -5.18 4.56
CA HIS A 59 -14.24 -3.83 4.61
C HIS A 59 -13.17 -2.72 4.52
N CYS A 60 -12.08 -2.97 3.78
CA CYS A 60 -11.02 -2.02 3.53
C CYS A 60 -11.46 -1.02 2.47
N ARG A 61 -11.62 0.25 2.87
CA ARG A 61 -12.32 1.28 2.06
C ARG A 61 -11.41 2.17 1.20
N PHE A 62 -10.09 2.12 1.42
CA PHE A 62 -9.05 3.06 0.94
C PHE A 62 -9.51 4.10 -0.10
#